data_AF-A0A423PQ67-F1
#
_entry.id   AF-A0A423PQ67-F1
#
_cell.length_a   1.000
_cell.length_b   1.000
_cell.length_c   1.000
_cell.angle_alpha   90.00
_cell.angle_beta   90.00
_cell.angle_gamma   90.00
#
_symmetry.space_group_name_H-M   'P 1'
#
loop_
_entity.id
_entity.type
_entity.pdbx_description
1 polymer ?
#
loop_
_entity_poly.entity_id
_entity_poly.type
_entity_poly.pdbx_seq_one_letter_code
_entity_poly.pdbx_strand_id
1 'polypeptide(L)'
;MSARHRDNASESDDGQRPPTLWQSWMSVLAAFFGVQSSANRERDFTRGRASHFILLGLLATALLVLVLVGAVWLAMAMADA
;
A
#
# COMPACT_ATOMS: atom_id res chain seq x y z
N MET A 1 44.87 3.16 -27.99
CA MET A 1 43.40 3.34 -28.12
C MET A 1 42.74 2.22 -27.32
N SER A 2 42.48 2.48 -26.04
CA SER A 2 42.02 1.49 -25.05
C SER A 2 40.61 1.90 -24.62
N ALA A 3 39.60 1.33 -25.26
CA ALA A 3 38.22 1.47 -24.84
C ALA A 3 37.99 0.52 -23.65
N ARG A 4 38.04 1.06 -22.44
CA ARG A 4 37.51 0.44 -21.21
C ARG A 4 36.56 1.46 -20.61
N HIS A 5 35.26 1.39 -20.93
CA HIS A 5 34.30 0.58 -20.19
C HIS A 5 34.30 0.94 -18.71
N ARG A 6 33.60 2.01 -18.33
CA ARG A 6 33.13 2.22 -16.96
C ARG A 6 32.06 3.30 -16.75
N ASP A 7 31.19 3.56 -17.72
CA ASP A 7 30.07 4.48 -17.52
C ASP A 7 28.79 3.75 -17.92
N ASN A 8 28.19 2.98 -17.02
CA ASN A 8 26.74 3.01 -16.93
C ASN A 8 26.32 2.69 -15.50
N ALA A 9 25.51 3.59 -14.97
CA ALA A 9 25.00 3.57 -13.63
C ALA A 9 24.26 2.26 -13.36
N SER A 10 24.14 1.93 -12.08
CA SER A 10 23.14 1.02 -11.56
C SER A 10 21.75 1.40 -12.09
N GLU A 11 21.42 0.86 -13.26
CA GLU A 11 20.09 0.87 -13.84
C GLU A 11 19.23 0.03 -12.88
N SER A 12 18.45 0.72 -12.06
CA SER A 12 17.49 0.10 -11.14
C SER A 12 16.45 -0.61 -11.97
N ASP A 13 16.65 -1.91 -12.14
CA ASP A 13 15.70 -2.93 -12.62
C ASP A 13 14.50 -3.06 -11.65
N ASP A 14 13.79 -1.96 -11.43
CA ASP A 14 12.54 -1.90 -10.64
C ASP A 14 11.30 -2.09 -11.52
N GLY A 15 11.48 -2.22 -12.84
CA GLY A 15 10.39 -2.25 -13.82
C GLY A 15 9.61 -3.56 -13.91
N GLN A 16 10.20 -4.71 -13.52
CA GLN A 16 9.66 -6.04 -13.81
C GLN A 16 9.28 -6.88 -12.58
N ARG A 17 9.59 -6.44 -11.36
CA ARG A 17 9.32 -7.24 -10.15
C ARG A 17 7.93 -6.93 -9.58
N PRO A 18 7.15 -7.96 -9.20
CA PRO A 18 5.91 -7.73 -8.48
C PRO A 18 6.22 -6.93 -7.21
N PRO A 19 5.34 -5.98 -6.83
CA PRO A 19 5.57 -5.16 -5.66
C PRO A 19 5.76 -6.05 -4.44
N THR A 20 6.79 -5.74 -3.65
CA THR A 20 7.06 -6.49 -2.42
C THR A 20 5.92 -6.29 -1.43
N LEU A 21 5.79 -7.20 -0.47
CA LEU A 21 4.78 -7.10 0.59
C LEU A 21 4.88 -5.76 1.35
N TRP A 22 6.10 -5.28 1.55
CA TRP A 22 6.37 -3.98 2.18
C TRP A 22 5.89 -2.79 1.34
N GLN A 23 6.12 -2.82 0.03
CA GLN A 23 5.62 -1.78 -0.89
C GLN A 23 4.09 -1.77 -0.97
N SER A 24 3.47 -2.95 -0.91
CA SER A 24 2.01 -3.09 -0.90
C SER A 24 1.41 -2.52 0.40
N TRP A 25 2.05 -2.77 1.55
CA TRP A 25 1.63 -2.20 2.84
C TRP A 25 1.73 -0.67 2.87
N MET A 26 2.83 -0.10 2.36
CA MET A 26 2.99 1.35 2.20
C MET A 26 1.94 1.96 1.25
N SER A 27 1.60 1.26 0.16
CA SER A 27 0.54 1.67 -0.77
C SER A 27 -0.81 1.80 -0.07
N VAL A 28 -1.17 0.79 0.73
CA VAL A 28 -2.43 0.76 1.48
C VAL A 28 -2.48 1.92 2.48
N LEU A 29 -1.42 2.15 3.25
CA LEU A 29 -1.36 3.28 4.18
C LEU A 29 -1.48 4.63 3.48
N ALA A 30 -0.76 4.82 2.37
CA ALA A 30 -0.85 6.06 1.59
C ALA A 30 -2.28 6.28 1.05
N ALA A 31 -2.98 5.22 0.65
CA ALA A 31 -4.38 5.28 0.25
C ALA A 31 -5.32 5.61 1.42
N PHE A 32 -5.06 5.11 2.64
CA PHE A 32 -5.80 5.48 3.84
C PHE A 32 -5.67 6.97 4.20
N PHE A 33 -4.48 7.55 4.00
CA PHE A 33 -4.25 8.99 4.18
C PHE A 33 -4.73 9.83 2.98
N GLY A 34 -5.30 9.21 1.94
CA GLY A 34 -5.79 9.89 0.74
C GLY A 34 -4.70 10.30 -0.27
N VAL A 35 -3.43 9.99 0.00
CA VAL A 35 -2.27 10.35 -0.84
C VAL A 35 -1.86 9.17 -1.73
N GLN A 36 -2.83 8.57 -2.43
CA GLN A 36 -2.53 7.53 -3.41
C GLN A 36 -2.08 8.17 -4.73
N SER A 37 -0.82 8.00 -5.11
CA SER A 37 -0.29 8.51 -6.39
C SER A 37 -0.88 7.75 -7.59
N SER A 38 -0.97 8.44 -8.74
CA SER A 38 -1.44 7.85 -10.00
C SER A 38 -0.58 6.67 -10.44
N ALA A 39 0.73 6.69 -10.17
CA ALA A 39 1.65 5.58 -10.48
C ALA A 39 1.35 4.30 -9.66
N ASN A 40 0.98 4.42 -8.38
CA ASN A 40 0.53 3.25 -7.61
C ASN A 40 -0.79 2.71 -8.17
N ARG A 41 -1.71 3.61 -8.51
CA ARG A 41 -3.01 3.25 -9.09
C ARG A 41 -2.83 2.53 -10.44
N GLU A 42 -2.02 3.06 -11.34
CA GLU A 42 -1.67 2.46 -12.63
C GLU A 42 -1.04 1.07 -12.43
N ARG A 43 -0.08 0.91 -11.51
CA ARG A 43 0.52 -0.40 -11.25
C ARG A 43 -0.50 -1.40 -10.71
N ASP A 44 -1.37 -0.95 -9.81
CA ASP A 44 -2.39 -1.77 -9.18
C ASP A 44 -3.47 -2.21 -10.18
N PHE A 45 -3.94 -1.32 -11.07
CA PHE A 45 -4.98 -1.63 -12.05
C PHE A 45 -4.47 -2.26 -13.35
N THR A 46 -3.21 -2.05 -13.73
CA THR A 46 -2.64 -2.55 -14.99
C THR A 46 -1.88 -3.86 -14.81
N ARG A 47 -1.36 -4.16 -13.60
CA ARG A 47 -0.58 -5.39 -13.32
C ARG A 47 -1.27 -6.39 -12.39
N GLY A 48 -2.36 -6.01 -11.71
CA GLY A 48 -3.10 -6.90 -10.80
C GLY A 48 -4.59 -7.02 -11.15
N ARG A 49 -5.24 -8.12 -10.71
CA ARG A 49 -6.69 -8.29 -10.89
C ARG A 49 -7.42 -7.36 -9.92
N ALA A 50 -8.36 -6.54 -10.42
CA ALA A 50 -9.13 -5.57 -9.64
C ALA A 50 -9.78 -6.16 -8.38
N SER A 51 -10.15 -7.46 -8.40
CA SER A 51 -10.74 -8.16 -7.25
C SER A 51 -9.84 -8.20 -6.01
N HIS A 52 -8.51 -8.28 -6.15
CA HIS A 52 -7.60 -8.30 -5.00
C HIS A 52 -7.58 -6.96 -4.27
N PHE A 53 -7.61 -5.84 -5.01
CA PHE A 53 -7.62 -4.50 -4.43
C PHE A 53 -8.93 -4.19 -3.73
N ILE A 54 -10.07 -4.63 -4.30
CA ILE A 54 -11.37 -4.50 -3.65
C ILE A 54 -11.42 -5.30 -2.35
N LEU A 55 -10.90 -6.53 -2.34
CA LEU A 55 -10.86 -7.36 -1.13
C LEU A 55 -9.96 -6.74 -0.05
N LEU A 56 -8.77 -6.25 -0.41
CA LEU A 56 -7.89 -5.55 0.52
C LEU A 56 -8.55 -4.29 1.10
N GLY A 57 -9.19 -3.49 0.23
CA GLY A 57 -9.93 -2.30 0.65
C GLY A 57 -11.03 -2.64 1.63
N LEU A 58 -11.85 -3.65 1.32
CA LEU A 58 -12.95 -4.10 2.17
C LEU A 58 -12.46 -4.60 3.54
N LEU A 59 -11.41 -5.42 3.56
CA LEU A 59 -10.80 -5.90 4.80
C LEU A 59 -10.28 -4.75 5.65
N ALA A 60 -9.63 -3.77 5.03
CA ALA A 60 -9.08 -2.65 5.76
C ALA A 60 -10.18 -1.70 6.27
N THR A 61 -11.26 -1.49 5.50
CA THR A 61 -12.46 -0.77 5.99
C THR A 61 -13.13 -1.50 7.14
N ALA A 62 -13.28 -2.82 7.07
CA ALA A 62 -13.84 -3.61 8.16
C ALA A 62 -13.00 -3.48 9.43
N LEU A 63 -11.67 -3.56 9.30
CA LEU A 63 -10.75 -3.33 10.42
C LEU A 63 -10.90 -1.93 11.03
N LEU A 64 -11.01 -0.89 10.20
CA LEU A 64 -11.24 0.48 10.67
C LEU A 64 -12.54 0.57 11.49
N VAL A 65 -13.63 -0.01 10.99
CA VAL A 65 -14.92 -0.01 11.71
C VAL A 65 -14.79 -0.73 13.05
N LEU A 66 -14.11 -1.87 13.11
CA LEU A 66 -13.87 -2.59 14.37
C LEU A 66 -13.07 -1.75 15.37
N VAL A 67 -12.05 -1.02 14.90
CA VAL A 67 -11.28 -0.10 15.76
C VAL A 67 -12.16 1.01 16.31
N LEU A 68 -13.03 1.63 15.48
CA LEU A 68 -13.93 2.68 15.92
C LEU A 68 -14.96 2.16 16.93
N VAL A 69 -15.57 1.00 16.68
CA VAL A 69 -16.52 0.37 17.61
C VAL A 69 -15.82 0.03 18.93
N GLY A 70 -14.62 -0.55 18.87
CA GLY A 70 -13.83 -0.85 20.06
C GLY A 70 -13.45 0.41 20.85
N ALA A 71 -13.10 1.50 20.16
CA ALA A 71 -12.80 2.78 20.81
C ALA A 71 -14.04 3.35 21.51
N VAL A 72 -15.22 3.32 20.87
CA VAL A 72 -16.48 3.75 21.50
C VAL A 72 -16.83 2.87 22.69
N TRP A 73 -16.67 1.55 22.56
CA TRP A 73 -16.94 0.61 23.64
C TRP A 73 -16.01 0.85 24.84
N LEU A 74 -14.72 1.06 24.59
CA LEU A 74 -13.75 1.44 25.62
C LEU A 74 -14.11 2.78 26.27
N ALA A 75 -14.52 3.77 25.48
CA ALA A 75 -14.91 5.08 26.00
C ALA A 75 -16.13 5.00 26.92
N MET A 76 -17.15 4.21 26.54
CA MET A 76 -18.33 3.95 27.38
C MET A 76 -17.93 3.22 28.67
N ALA A 77 -17.08 2.20 28.57
CA ALA A 77 -16.60 1.45 29.74
C ALA A 77 -15.80 2.33 30.72
N MET A 78 -15.06 3.33 30.22
CA MET A 78 -14.34 4.32 31.04
C MET A 78 -15.26 5.40 31.61
N ALA A 79 -16.41 5.65 30.98
CA ALA A 79 -17.40 6.61 31.47
C ALA A 79 -18.29 6.02 32.58
N ASP A 80 -18.51 4.70 32.57
CA ASP A 80 -19.24 3.96 33.60
C ASP A 80 -18.35 3.50 34.78
N ALA A 81 -17.03 3.71 34.71
CA ALA A 81 -16.04 3.35 35.74
C ALA A 81 -15.74 4.53 36.68
#